data_AF-A0A101UIW3-F1
#
_entry.id   AF-A0A101UIW3-F1
#
_cell.length_a   1.000
_cell.length_b   1.000
_cell.length_c   1.000
_cell.angle_alpha   90.00
_cell.angle_beta   90.00
_cell.angle_gamma   90.00
#
_symmetry.space_group_name_H-M   'P 1'
#
loop_
_entity.id
_entity.type
_entity.pdbx_description
1 polymer ?
#
loop_
_entity_poly.entity_id
_entity_poly.type
_entity_poly.pdbx_seq_one_letter_code
_entity_poly.pdbx_strand_id
1 'polypeptide(L)'
;MPAQPRRARRLARTLAVAATGVTVLALPILGATTASAATPTVATATSLGYANNLDGWIRASLHVMAQHGIPGTYNGIYRNVIRESSGNPYAINLWDSNAAAGTPSKGLLQIIDPTFNAYHVSGTSWNPYDPVANITASCNYAAARYGSIDNVFGAY
;
A
#
# COMPACT_ATOMS: atom_id res chain seq x y z
N MET A 1 -58.26 37.01 -1.88
CA MET A 1 -57.61 37.71 -0.75
C MET A 1 -56.86 36.64 0.07
N PRO A 2 -55.59 36.82 0.46
CA PRO A 2 -54.42 36.45 -0.38
C PRO A 2 -53.42 35.39 0.21
N ALA A 3 -52.61 34.85 -0.70
CA ALA A 3 -51.16 34.53 -0.68
C ALA A 3 -50.48 33.47 0.24
N GLN A 4 -49.81 32.50 -0.45
CA GLN A 4 -48.41 32.01 -0.27
C GLN A 4 -48.01 31.19 1.00
N PRO A 5 -46.80 30.57 1.08
CA PRO A 5 -46.05 29.74 0.11
C PRO A 5 -45.41 28.46 0.74
N ARG A 6 -44.72 27.68 -0.13
CA ARG A 6 -43.76 26.57 0.10
C ARG A 6 -42.86 26.67 1.35
N ARG A 7 -42.50 25.52 1.97
CA ARG A 7 -41.10 25.03 2.09
C ARG A 7 -40.96 23.68 2.79
N ALA A 8 -39.89 22.99 2.40
CA ALA A 8 -39.54 21.60 2.67
C ALA A 8 -39.22 21.29 4.14
N ARG A 9 -39.62 20.09 4.58
CA ARG A 9 -39.17 19.46 5.84
C ARG A 9 -37.75 18.91 5.66
N ARG A 10 -36.79 19.46 6.39
CA ARG A 10 -35.63 18.71 6.89
C ARG A 10 -35.66 18.79 8.41
N LEU A 11 -36.10 17.70 9.02
CA LEU A 11 -35.97 17.46 10.45
C LEU A 11 -34.60 16.82 10.67
N ALA A 12 -33.79 17.44 11.52
CA ALA A 12 -33.35 16.86 12.80
C ALA A 12 -32.05 16.04 12.67
N ARG A 13 -31.10 16.05 13.61
CA ARG A 13 -31.06 16.60 14.95
C ARG A 13 -29.61 16.49 15.46
N THR A 14 -29.12 17.58 16.05
CA THR A 14 -28.38 17.65 17.32
C THR A 14 -27.34 16.56 17.67
N LEU A 15 -26.11 17.03 17.87
CA LEU A 15 -25.42 16.78 19.14
C LEU A 15 -25.07 18.13 19.77
N ALA A 16 -25.82 18.48 20.80
CA ALA A 16 -25.47 19.53 21.74
C ALA A 16 -24.80 18.86 22.94
N VAL A 17 -23.54 19.18 23.21
CA VAL A 17 -22.91 18.95 24.51
C VAL A 17 -23.05 20.24 25.29
N ALA A 18 -23.91 20.22 26.30
CA ALA A 18 -24.03 21.28 27.28
C ALA A 18 -22.90 21.15 28.29
N ALA A 19 -22.02 22.14 28.35
CA ALA A 19 -21.12 22.36 29.49
C ALA A 19 -21.48 23.73 30.09
N THR A 20 -22.15 23.69 31.24
CA THR A 20 -22.48 24.85 32.08
C THR A 20 -21.23 25.34 32.83
N GLY A 21 -20.96 26.66 32.79
CA GLY A 21 -20.34 27.36 33.93
C GLY A 21 -18.90 27.82 33.79
N VAL A 22 -18.70 28.95 33.11
CA VAL A 22 -17.91 30.15 33.51
C VAL A 22 -16.55 29.95 34.21
N THR A 23 -15.47 30.32 33.53
CA THR A 23 -14.67 31.55 33.78
C THR A 23 -13.80 31.81 32.55
N VAL A 24 -13.98 32.96 31.90
CA VAL A 24 -13.14 33.37 30.77
C VAL A 24 -11.87 33.98 31.34
N LEU A 25 -10.84 33.16 31.53
CA LEU A 25 -9.48 33.65 31.62
C LEU A 25 -9.01 33.85 30.17
N ALA A 26 -8.92 35.10 29.73
CA ALA A 26 -8.36 35.44 28.43
C ALA A 26 -6.86 35.09 28.42
N LEU A 27 -6.53 33.86 28.06
CA LEU A 27 -5.17 33.50 27.67
C LEU A 27 -4.91 34.05 26.25
N PRO A 28 -3.72 34.61 25.97
CA PRO A 28 -3.35 34.91 24.61
C PRO A 28 -3.38 33.60 23.82
N ILE A 29 -4.18 33.55 22.77
CA ILE A 29 -4.23 32.44 21.81
C ILE A 29 -2.93 32.53 20.98
N LEU A 30 -1.80 32.23 21.60
CA LEU A 30 -0.52 32.11 20.94
C LEU A 30 -0.53 30.77 20.20
N GLY A 31 -0.77 30.87 18.89
CA GLY A 31 -0.37 29.88 17.90
C GLY A 31 -1.08 28.53 18.02
N ALA A 32 -2.21 28.39 17.33
CA ALA A 32 -2.61 27.08 16.85
C ALA A 32 -1.45 26.54 15.99
N THR A 33 -0.75 25.56 16.55
CA THR A 33 0.35 24.86 15.91
C THR A 33 -0.13 24.37 14.54
N THR A 34 0.57 24.75 13.47
CA THR A 34 0.44 24.10 12.18
C THR A 34 0.90 22.66 12.33
N ALA A 35 0.00 21.78 12.73
CA ALA A 35 0.21 20.33 12.67
C ALA A 35 0.31 19.96 11.19
N SER A 36 1.53 19.99 10.66
CA SER A 36 1.82 19.39 9.36
C SER A 36 1.69 17.88 9.56
N ALA A 37 0.62 17.30 9.03
CA ALA A 37 0.52 15.85 8.94
C ALA A 37 1.69 15.39 8.07
N ALA A 38 2.66 14.71 8.67
CA ALA A 38 3.74 14.09 7.93
C ALA A 38 3.12 13.15 6.90
N THR A 39 3.37 13.42 5.62
CA THR A 39 2.99 12.50 4.55
C THR A 39 3.68 11.16 4.83
N PRO A 40 2.95 10.03 4.84
CA PRO A 40 3.57 8.74 5.03
C PRO A 40 4.63 8.55 3.94
N THR A 41 5.88 8.36 4.37
CA THR A 41 6.99 8.14 3.44
C THR A 41 6.85 6.73 2.87
N VAL A 42 6.81 6.64 1.53
CA VAL A 42 6.80 5.35 0.83
C VAL A 42 8.14 4.65 1.07
N ALA A 43 8.08 3.41 1.53
CA ALA A 43 9.22 2.53 1.72
C ALA A 43 9.87 2.21 0.36
N THR A 44 11.08 2.70 0.18
CA THR A 44 12.01 2.31 -0.89
C THR A 44 13.23 1.65 -0.27
N ALA A 45 14.05 0.97 -1.07
CA ALA A 45 15.30 0.41 -0.55
C ALA A 45 16.20 1.49 0.08
N THR A 46 16.43 2.59 -0.64
CA THR A 46 17.28 3.68 -0.17
C THR A 46 16.75 4.36 1.09
N SER A 47 15.43 4.59 1.19
CA SER A 47 14.84 5.22 2.40
C SER A 47 14.96 4.34 3.65
N LEU A 48 15.10 3.03 3.46
CA LEU A 48 15.33 2.06 4.53
C LEU A 48 16.81 1.74 4.76
N GLY A 49 17.73 2.45 4.07
CA GLY A 49 19.18 2.27 4.23
C GLY A 49 19.78 1.11 3.44
N TYR A 50 19.03 0.52 2.50
CA TYR A 50 19.50 -0.54 1.61
C TYR A 50 19.95 0.02 0.25
N ALA A 51 20.84 -0.70 -0.43
CA ALA A 51 21.28 -0.35 -1.77
C ALA A 51 20.13 -0.42 -2.80
N ASN A 52 20.18 0.42 -3.84
CA ASN A 52 19.19 0.38 -4.92
C ASN A 52 19.54 -0.68 -5.97
N ASN A 53 19.52 -1.95 -5.58
CA ASN A 53 19.79 -3.12 -6.41
C ASN A 53 19.00 -4.33 -5.88
N LEU A 54 19.10 -5.48 -6.56
CA LEU A 54 18.31 -6.67 -6.21
C LEU A 54 18.45 -7.09 -4.74
N ASP A 55 19.68 -7.18 -4.20
CA ASP A 55 19.88 -7.53 -2.78
C ASP A 55 19.19 -6.52 -1.85
N GLY A 56 19.37 -5.23 -2.11
CA GLY A 56 18.75 -4.19 -1.29
C GLY A 56 17.23 -4.13 -1.41
N TRP A 57 16.67 -4.39 -2.60
CA TRP A 57 15.22 -4.51 -2.79
C TRP A 57 14.64 -5.69 -2.00
N ILE A 58 15.29 -6.85 -2.03
CA ILE A 58 14.84 -8.02 -1.27
C ILE A 58 14.91 -7.74 0.24
N ARG A 59 16.00 -7.15 0.73
CA ARG A 59 16.15 -6.80 2.16
C ARG A 59 15.14 -5.75 2.61
N ALA A 60 14.90 -4.73 1.79
CA ALA A 60 13.88 -3.73 2.04
C ALA A 60 12.48 -4.34 2.11
N SER A 61 12.15 -5.27 1.21
CA SER A 61 10.89 -6.01 1.25
C SER A 61 10.79 -6.90 2.48
N LEU A 62 11.84 -7.62 2.86
CA LEU A 62 11.84 -8.42 4.10
C LEU A 62 11.63 -7.54 5.35
N HIS A 63 12.21 -6.35 5.38
CA HIS A 63 11.97 -5.35 6.43
C HIS A 63 10.48 -5.01 6.52
N VAL A 64 9.85 -4.64 5.39
CA VAL A 64 8.42 -4.31 5.37
C VAL A 64 7.58 -5.54 5.72
N MET A 65 7.85 -6.69 5.11
CA MET A 65 7.17 -7.95 5.38
C MET A 65 7.15 -8.29 6.88
N ALA A 66 8.27 -8.11 7.58
CA ALA A 66 8.36 -8.34 9.02
C ALA A 66 7.44 -7.42 9.83
N GLN A 67 7.27 -6.15 9.42
CA GLN A 67 6.35 -5.20 10.07
C GLN A 67 4.87 -5.61 9.89
N HIS A 68 4.57 -6.35 8.83
CA HIS A 68 3.20 -6.78 8.48
C HIS A 68 2.93 -8.25 8.77
N GLY A 69 3.87 -8.99 9.36
CA GLY A 69 3.71 -10.42 9.66
C GLY A 69 3.65 -11.31 8.41
N ILE A 70 4.22 -10.86 7.29
CA ILE A 70 4.25 -11.62 6.03
C ILE A 70 5.49 -12.54 6.06
N PRO A 71 5.32 -13.88 6.01
CA PRO A 71 6.44 -14.81 6.03
C PRO A 71 7.19 -14.84 4.68
N GLY A 72 8.50 -15.07 4.76
CA GLY A 72 9.35 -15.33 3.60
C GLY A 72 10.83 -15.22 3.92
N THR A 73 11.67 -15.83 3.07
CA THR A 73 13.13 -15.73 3.19
C THR A 73 13.76 -15.04 2.00
N TYR A 74 14.98 -14.51 2.20
CA TYR A 74 15.78 -13.94 1.11
C TYR A 74 15.93 -14.91 -0.06
N ASN A 75 16.28 -16.17 0.23
CA ASN A 75 16.50 -17.18 -0.81
C ASN A 75 15.20 -17.56 -1.54
N GLY A 76 14.08 -17.62 -0.82
CA GLY A 76 12.75 -17.82 -1.42
C GLY A 76 12.44 -16.71 -2.41
N ILE A 77 12.57 -15.46 -1.99
CA ILE A 77 12.33 -14.29 -2.86
C ILE A 77 13.29 -14.31 -4.05
N TYR A 78 14.60 -14.42 -3.80
CA TYR A 78 15.62 -14.39 -4.84
C TYR A 78 15.40 -15.45 -5.92
N ARG A 79 15.12 -16.71 -5.53
CA ARG A 79 14.84 -17.81 -6.46
C ARG A 79 13.67 -17.48 -7.38
N ASN A 80 12.57 -16.98 -6.81
CA ASN A 80 11.39 -16.64 -7.59
C ASN A 80 11.69 -15.46 -8.53
N VAL A 81 12.31 -14.38 -8.04
CA VAL A 81 12.66 -13.20 -8.86
C VAL A 81 13.51 -13.58 -10.08
N ILE A 82 14.54 -14.41 -9.89
CA ILE A 82 15.41 -14.83 -10.99
C ILE A 82 14.64 -15.64 -12.04
N ARG A 83 13.72 -16.52 -11.61
CA ARG A 83 12.88 -17.29 -12.54
C ARG A 83 11.89 -16.39 -13.30
N GLU A 84 11.23 -15.47 -12.61
CA GLU A 84 10.15 -14.66 -13.19
C GLU A 84 10.66 -13.55 -14.11
N SER A 85 11.78 -12.91 -13.78
CA SER A 85 12.21 -11.67 -14.45
C SER A 85 13.72 -11.56 -14.70
N SER A 86 14.51 -12.55 -14.27
CA SER A 86 15.98 -12.43 -14.23
C SER A 86 16.46 -11.18 -13.45
N GLY A 87 15.66 -10.70 -12.50
CA GLY A 87 15.96 -9.49 -11.72
C GLY A 87 15.62 -8.17 -12.40
N ASN A 88 14.88 -8.17 -13.51
CA ASN A 88 14.45 -6.96 -14.20
C ASN A 88 13.16 -6.39 -13.58
N PRO A 89 13.21 -5.22 -12.89
CA PRO A 89 12.02 -4.64 -12.26
C PRO A 89 11.01 -4.08 -13.26
N TYR A 90 11.37 -3.95 -14.54
CA TYR A 90 10.49 -3.48 -15.62
C TYR A 90 10.05 -4.61 -16.57
N ALA A 91 10.22 -5.87 -16.18
CA ALA A 91 9.74 -7.00 -16.97
C ALA A 91 8.21 -6.94 -17.13
N ILE A 92 7.71 -7.26 -18.32
CA ILE A 92 6.28 -7.34 -18.65
C ILE A 92 6.02 -8.49 -19.60
N ASN A 93 5.00 -9.30 -19.33
CA ASN A 93 4.53 -10.32 -20.25
C ASN A 93 3.35 -9.80 -21.08
N LEU A 94 3.46 -9.87 -22.41
CA LEU A 94 2.43 -9.39 -23.34
C LEU A 94 1.79 -10.50 -24.19
N TRP A 95 2.11 -11.76 -23.90
CA TRP A 95 1.78 -12.87 -24.79
C TRP A 95 0.74 -13.85 -24.22
N ASP A 96 0.42 -13.77 -22.93
CA ASP A 96 -0.47 -14.71 -22.25
C ASP A 96 -1.94 -14.24 -22.21
N SER A 97 -2.79 -15.04 -21.57
CA SER A 97 -4.20 -14.74 -21.40
C SER A 97 -4.45 -13.49 -20.54
N ASN A 98 -3.55 -13.18 -19.60
CA ASN A 98 -3.69 -11.98 -18.76
C ASN A 98 -3.41 -10.72 -19.59
N ALA A 99 -2.38 -10.77 -20.45
CA ALA A 99 -2.10 -9.72 -21.42
C ALA A 99 -3.26 -9.53 -22.41
N ALA A 100 -3.83 -10.62 -22.93
CA ALA A 100 -5.02 -10.57 -23.79
C ALA A 100 -6.24 -9.97 -23.06
N ALA A 101 -6.34 -10.19 -21.75
CA ALA A 101 -7.37 -9.60 -20.88
C ALA A 101 -7.03 -8.16 -20.41
N GLY A 102 -5.92 -7.57 -20.87
CA GLY A 102 -5.52 -6.20 -20.52
C GLY A 102 -4.90 -6.03 -19.13
N THR A 103 -4.51 -7.12 -18.47
CA THR A 103 -3.88 -7.13 -17.14
C THR A 103 -2.56 -7.90 -17.16
N PRO A 104 -1.59 -7.51 -18.00
CA PRO A 104 -0.33 -8.24 -18.14
C PRO A 104 0.41 -8.36 -16.81
N SER A 105 1.14 -9.46 -16.65
CA SER A 105 2.07 -9.69 -15.53
C SER A 105 3.25 -8.72 -15.58
N LYS A 106 3.66 -8.16 -14.44
CA LYS A 106 4.64 -7.06 -14.35
C LYS A 106 5.67 -7.23 -13.22
N GLY A 107 6.85 -6.66 -13.46
CA GLY A 107 7.90 -6.47 -12.47
C GLY A 107 8.62 -7.74 -12.06
N LEU A 108 9.30 -7.66 -10.91
CA LEU A 108 10.26 -8.67 -10.46
C LEU A 108 9.66 -10.07 -10.28
N LEU A 109 8.43 -10.15 -9.79
CA LEU A 109 7.70 -11.40 -9.55
C LEU A 109 6.48 -11.58 -10.46
N GLN A 110 6.42 -10.84 -11.58
CA GLN A 110 5.40 -11.03 -12.62
C GLN A 110 3.95 -11.03 -12.08
N ILE A 111 3.66 -10.18 -11.10
CA ILE A 111 2.30 -10.03 -10.53
C ILE A 111 1.40 -9.21 -11.48
N ILE A 112 0.13 -9.62 -11.61
CA ILE A 112 -0.89 -8.88 -12.36
C ILE A 112 -1.52 -7.77 -11.51
N ASP A 113 -1.98 -6.69 -12.15
CA ASP A 113 -2.59 -5.53 -11.47
C ASP A 113 -3.70 -5.88 -10.45
N PRO A 114 -4.70 -6.74 -10.75
CA PRO A 114 -5.74 -7.03 -9.76
C PRO A 114 -5.20 -7.74 -8.51
N THR A 115 -4.20 -8.61 -8.66
CA THR A 115 -3.54 -9.26 -7.52
C THR A 115 -2.67 -8.28 -6.74
N PHE A 116 -1.91 -7.43 -7.45
CA PHE A 116 -1.11 -6.39 -6.79
C PHE A 116 -1.99 -5.47 -5.94
N ASN A 117 -3.14 -5.04 -6.48
CA ASN A 117 -4.07 -4.17 -5.75
C ASN A 117 -4.71 -4.87 -4.55
N ALA A 118 -5.06 -6.14 -4.68
CA ALA A 118 -5.68 -6.91 -3.59
C ALA A 118 -4.71 -7.23 -2.44
N TYR A 119 -3.42 -7.39 -2.76
CA TYR A 119 -2.38 -7.79 -1.80
C TYR A 119 -1.36 -6.68 -1.52
N HIS A 120 -1.65 -5.44 -1.92
CA HIS A 120 -0.82 -4.28 -1.64
C HIS A 120 -0.55 -4.17 -0.13
N VAL A 121 0.68 -3.79 0.21
CA VAL A 121 1.11 -3.65 1.59
C VAL A 121 1.29 -2.17 1.89
N SER A 122 0.56 -1.69 2.91
CA SER A 122 0.57 -0.28 3.28
C SER A 122 1.99 0.20 3.61
N GLY A 123 2.30 1.43 3.22
CA GLY A 123 3.65 1.98 3.32
C GLY A 123 4.54 1.68 2.11
N THR A 124 4.12 0.87 1.13
CA THR A 124 4.83 0.69 -0.14
C THR A 124 4.17 1.46 -1.30
N SER A 125 4.88 1.57 -2.43
CA SER A 125 4.38 2.26 -3.63
C SER A 125 3.14 1.56 -4.21
N TRP A 126 2.29 2.31 -4.92
CA TRP A 126 1.19 1.76 -5.71
C TRP A 126 1.60 1.44 -7.16
N ASN A 127 2.88 1.59 -7.49
CA ASN A 127 3.41 1.20 -8.80
C ASN A 127 3.85 -0.28 -8.76
N PRO A 128 3.28 -1.17 -9.59
CA PRO A 128 3.70 -2.58 -9.64
C PRO A 128 5.13 -2.77 -10.19
N TYR A 129 5.76 -1.75 -10.77
CA TYR A 129 7.18 -1.78 -11.15
C TYR A 129 8.13 -1.29 -10.05
N ASP A 130 7.60 -0.76 -8.93
CA ASP A 130 8.44 -0.46 -7.78
C ASP A 130 8.95 -1.79 -7.17
N PRO A 131 10.27 -1.99 -7.05
CA PRO A 131 10.83 -3.27 -6.61
C PRO A 131 10.32 -3.72 -5.24
N VAL A 132 10.23 -2.78 -4.29
CA VAL A 132 9.84 -3.09 -2.91
C VAL A 132 8.35 -3.43 -2.87
N ALA A 133 7.50 -2.64 -3.52
CA ALA A 133 6.07 -2.90 -3.59
C ALA A 133 5.76 -4.21 -4.33
N ASN A 134 6.40 -4.46 -5.47
CA ASN A 134 6.20 -5.67 -6.26
C ASN A 134 6.53 -6.93 -5.46
N ILE A 135 7.71 -6.96 -4.82
CA ILE A 135 8.14 -8.10 -4.00
C ILE A 135 7.19 -8.27 -2.81
N THR A 136 6.89 -7.19 -2.09
CA THR A 136 6.11 -7.26 -0.84
C THR A 136 4.66 -7.72 -1.12
N ALA A 137 4.01 -7.18 -2.15
CA ALA A 137 2.66 -7.58 -2.54
C ALA A 137 2.61 -9.04 -3.03
N SER A 138 3.60 -9.48 -3.80
CA SER A 138 3.69 -10.86 -4.28
C SER A 138 3.94 -11.86 -3.14
N CYS A 139 4.75 -11.48 -2.15
CA CYS A 139 4.96 -12.29 -0.95
C CYS A 139 3.70 -12.34 -0.07
N ASN A 140 2.96 -11.25 0.03
CA ASN A 140 1.67 -11.22 0.73
C ASN A 140 0.65 -12.17 0.07
N TYR A 141 0.56 -12.13 -1.26
CA TYR A 141 -0.23 -13.09 -2.02
C TYR A 141 0.24 -14.54 -1.80
N ALA A 142 1.55 -14.80 -1.85
CA ALA A 142 2.11 -16.13 -1.62
C ALA A 142 1.84 -16.64 -0.20
N ALA A 143 1.91 -15.77 0.80
CA ALA A 143 1.56 -16.11 2.17
C ALA A 143 0.09 -16.52 2.29
N ALA A 144 -0.82 -15.77 1.69
CA ALA A 144 -2.25 -16.09 1.70
C ALA A 144 -2.58 -17.39 0.96
N ARG A 145 -1.87 -17.69 -0.13
CA ARG A 145 -2.19 -18.85 -0.99
C ARG A 145 -1.43 -20.13 -0.64
N TYR A 146 -0.20 -19.99 -0.16
CA TYR A 146 0.79 -21.07 0.00
C TYR A 146 1.47 -21.06 1.38
N GLY A 147 1.14 -20.12 2.26
CA GLY A 147 1.74 -19.98 3.58
C GLY A 147 3.08 -19.22 3.61
N SER A 148 3.83 -19.19 2.50
CA SER A 148 5.03 -18.37 2.33
C SER A 148 5.47 -18.37 0.86
N ILE A 149 6.21 -17.34 0.44
CA ILE A 149 6.98 -17.34 -0.83
C ILE A 149 7.95 -18.52 -0.95
N ASP A 150 8.40 -19.07 0.17
CA ASP A 150 9.33 -20.21 0.20
C ASP A 150 8.70 -21.48 -0.40
N ASN A 151 7.38 -21.60 -0.30
CA ASN A 151 6.58 -22.72 -0.79
C ASN A 151 6.17 -22.58 -2.27
N VAL A 152 6.63 -21.53 -2.95
CA VAL A 152 6.34 -21.28 -4.38
C VAL A 152 7.44 -21.89 -5.25
N PHE A 153 7.09 -22.93 -6.01
CA PHE A 153 8.04 -23.69 -6.84
C PHE A 153 7.85 -23.48 -8.36
N GLY A 154 6.75 -22.86 -8.80
CA GLY A 154 6.43 -22.59 -10.21
C GLY A 154 6.21 -21.10 -10.50
N ALA A 155 6.06 -20.76 -11.78
CA ALA A 155 5.75 -19.40 -12.22
C ALA A 155 4.39 -18.91 -11.69
N TYR A 156 4.27 -17.60 -11.53
CA TYR A 156 3.04 -16.94 -11.08
C TYR A 156 1.96 -16.88 -12.16
#